data_AF-A0A2P8FNS1-F1
#
_entry.id   AF-A0A2P8FNS1-F1
#
_cell.length_a   1.000
_cell.length_b   1.000
_cell.length_c   1.000
_cell.angle_alpha   90.00
_cell.angle_beta   90.00
_cell.angle_gamma   90.00
#
_symmetry.space_group_name_H-M   'P 1'
#
loop_
_entity.id
_entity.type
_entity.pdbx_description
1 polymer ?
#
loop_
_entity_poly.entity_id
_entity_poly.type
_entity_poly.pdbx_seq_one_letter_code
_entity_poly.pdbx_strand_id
1 'polypeptide(L)'
;MFGDVPLVKITDYTVTSTLPRANVDLVWETIFSDLQLAKELLPANYPSAGRVRANKWSAAALLARCYLYKRQWAMAEGEATAVINSGLYSLESLEKVFLTASKEAIFQVFPTMIGYSTMEGFMIIPIGSARPPFELSGSLLALFAPDDKRKNAWIRSRAINGRTYYYPFKYTKRPDFSAGFKATEYSTLFRLAEI
;
A
#
# COMPACT_ATOMS: atom_id res chain seq x y z
N MET A 1 -0.56 10.75 -13.38
CA MET A 1 -1.64 11.61 -12.84
C MET A 1 -1.50 13.05 -13.33
N PHE A 2 -0.32 13.68 -13.21
CA PHE A 2 -0.15 15.09 -13.61
C PHE A 2 0.83 15.34 -14.76
N GLY A 3 1.59 14.33 -15.22
CA GLY A 3 2.65 14.54 -16.22
C GLY A 3 3.78 15.39 -15.63
N ASP A 4 4.17 16.44 -16.32
CA ASP A 4 5.17 17.42 -15.87
C ASP A 4 4.80 18.02 -14.50
N VAL A 5 5.77 18.18 -13.61
CA VAL A 5 5.57 18.78 -12.28
C VAL A 5 6.80 19.59 -11.88
N PRO A 6 6.67 20.62 -11.02
CA PRO A 6 7.84 21.34 -10.52
C PRO A 6 8.81 20.40 -9.80
N LEU A 7 10.08 20.40 -10.19
CA LEU A 7 11.11 19.57 -9.59
C LEU A 7 11.82 20.32 -8.46
N VAL A 8 11.22 20.27 -7.27
CA VAL A 8 11.71 20.97 -6.08
C VAL A 8 12.84 20.16 -5.42
N LYS A 9 14.09 20.65 -5.52
CA LYS A 9 15.29 20.01 -4.91
C LYS A 9 15.95 20.86 -3.82
N ILE A 10 15.39 22.03 -3.51
CA ILE A 10 15.91 22.98 -2.52
C ILE A 10 14.79 23.38 -1.55
N THR A 11 15.15 24.00 -0.43
CA THR A 11 14.21 24.34 0.64
C THR A 11 13.76 25.80 0.65
N ASP A 12 14.33 26.67 -0.19
CA ASP A 12 13.97 28.09 -0.23
C ASP A 12 12.61 28.32 -0.90
N TYR A 13 11.60 28.61 -0.07
CA TYR A 13 10.22 28.78 -0.52
C TYR A 13 10.03 29.94 -1.52
N THR A 14 10.87 30.97 -1.47
CA THR A 14 10.77 32.12 -2.37
C THR A 14 11.08 31.71 -3.81
N VAL A 15 11.95 30.72 -3.99
CA VAL A 15 12.26 30.10 -5.27
C VAL A 15 11.24 29.02 -5.60
N THR A 16 10.96 28.09 -4.67
CA THR A 16 10.15 26.90 -4.98
C THR A 16 8.69 27.21 -5.28
N SER A 17 8.15 28.31 -4.75
CA SER A 17 6.76 28.75 -4.99
C SER A 17 6.49 29.21 -6.43
N THR A 18 7.53 29.51 -7.20
CA THR A 18 7.43 30.02 -8.58
C THR A 18 8.05 29.10 -9.63
N LEU A 19 8.50 27.90 -9.23
CA LEU A 19 9.17 26.98 -10.15
C LEU A 19 8.23 26.52 -11.28
N PRO A 20 8.71 26.56 -12.54
CA PRO A 20 7.96 25.98 -13.64
C PRO A 20 7.90 24.46 -13.52
N ARG A 21 6.97 23.86 -14.25
CA ARG A 21 6.89 22.40 -14.37
C ARG A 21 8.12 21.90 -15.12
N ALA A 22 8.79 20.88 -14.58
CA ALA A 22 9.85 20.18 -15.26
C ALA A 22 9.28 19.05 -16.12
N ASN A 23 9.98 18.74 -17.22
CA ASN A 23 9.63 17.60 -18.09
C ASN A 23 9.55 16.30 -17.27
N VAL A 24 8.51 15.51 -17.52
CA VAL A 24 8.25 14.25 -16.83
C VAL A 24 9.42 13.27 -16.86
N ASP A 25 10.26 13.26 -17.89
CA ASP A 25 11.43 12.39 -17.98
C ASP A 25 12.51 12.79 -16.95
N LEU A 26 12.75 14.09 -16.73
CA LEU A 26 13.64 14.57 -15.66
C LEU A 26 13.11 14.22 -14.25
N VAL A 27 11.79 14.20 -14.09
CA VAL A 27 11.14 13.74 -12.85
C VAL A 27 11.41 12.26 -12.64
N TRP A 28 11.28 11.44 -13.68
CA TRP A 28 11.59 10.00 -13.61
C TRP A 28 13.07 9.73 -13.34
N GLU A 29 13.98 10.44 -14.00
CA GLU A 29 15.42 10.33 -13.73
C GLU A 29 15.73 10.63 -12.26
N THR A 30 15.10 11.67 -11.69
CA THR A 30 15.24 11.99 -10.26
C THR A 30 14.68 10.88 -9.37
N ILE A 31 13.48 10.37 -9.68
CA ILE A 31 12.89 9.25 -8.92
C ILE A 31 13.83 8.03 -8.92
N PHE A 32 14.40 7.67 -10.06
CA PHE A 32 15.31 6.53 -10.15
C PHE A 32 16.60 6.78 -9.36
N SER A 33 17.22 7.96 -9.53
CA SER A 33 18.43 8.33 -8.78
C SER A 33 18.19 8.29 -7.27
N ASP A 34 17.10 8.89 -6.79
CA ASP A 34 16.81 8.95 -5.36
C ASP A 34 16.50 7.57 -4.77
N LEU A 35 15.79 6.71 -5.50
CA LEU A 35 15.49 5.35 -5.05
C LEU A 35 16.72 4.43 -5.06
N GLN A 36 17.60 4.57 -6.05
CA GLN A 36 18.88 3.86 -6.09
C GLN A 36 19.75 4.26 -4.90
N LEU A 37 19.90 5.58 -4.67
CA LEU A 37 20.64 6.09 -3.52
C LEU A 37 20.02 5.63 -2.19
N ALA A 38 18.70 5.67 -2.06
CA ALA A 38 18.02 5.18 -0.86
C ALA A 38 18.25 3.68 -0.63
N LYS A 39 18.24 2.86 -1.70
CA LYS A 39 18.53 1.42 -1.62
C LYS A 39 19.97 1.15 -1.15
N GLU A 40 20.92 2.00 -1.52
CA GLU A 40 22.32 1.91 -1.11
C GLU A 40 22.53 2.33 0.35
N LEU A 41 21.89 3.42 0.77
CA LEU A 41 22.10 4.03 2.09
C LEU A 41 21.27 3.41 3.21
N LEU A 42 20.08 2.88 2.91
CA LEU A 42 19.20 2.31 3.94
C LEU A 42 19.71 0.93 4.40
N PRO A 43 19.56 0.60 5.70
CA PRO A 43 19.91 -0.73 6.20
C PRO A 43 18.97 -1.81 5.62
N ALA A 44 19.46 -3.05 5.54
CA ALA A 44 18.63 -4.20 5.12
C ALA A 44 17.58 -4.55 6.20
N ASN A 45 17.97 -4.51 7.47
CA ASN A 45 17.08 -4.74 8.60
C ASN A 45 16.21 -3.51 8.89
N TYR A 46 15.06 -3.72 9.52
CA TYR A 46 14.18 -2.62 9.90
C TYR A 46 14.81 -1.82 11.05
N PRO A 47 14.79 -0.47 10.96
CA PRO A 47 15.37 0.40 11.99
C PRO A 47 14.47 0.55 13.23
N SER A 48 13.26 -0.02 13.21
CA SER A 48 12.31 -0.01 14.33
C SER A 48 11.48 -1.30 14.34
N ALA A 49 10.72 -1.52 15.42
CA ALA A 49 9.75 -2.60 15.47
C ALA A 49 8.69 -2.46 14.36
N GLY A 50 8.27 -3.61 13.82
CA GLY A 50 7.30 -3.68 12.72
C GLY A 50 7.85 -3.21 11.37
N ARG A 51 6.96 -3.06 10.39
CA ARG A 51 7.31 -2.73 8.98
C ARG A 51 6.95 -1.28 8.63
N VAL A 52 7.07 -0.37 9.61
CA VAL A 52 6.56 1.02 9.53
C VAL A 52 7.61 2.08 9.23
N ARG A 53 8.89 1.69 9.20
CA ARG A 53 9.99 2.53 8.71
C ARG A 53 10.60 1.86 7.50
N ALA A 54 10.87 2.66 6.48
CA ALA A 54 11.49 2.15 5.26
C ALA A 54 12.89 1.59 5.56
N ASN A 55 13.19 0.48 4.89
CA ASN A 55 14.51 -0.14 4.83
C ASN A 55 14.93 -0.26 3.35
N LYS A 56 16.09 -0.85 3.10
CA LYS A 56 16.60 -1.12 1.74
C LYS A 56 15.56 -1.75 0.82
N TRP A 57 14.82 -2.73 1.32
CA TRP A 57 13.85 -3.49 0.54
C TRP A 57 12.57 -2.72 0.25
N SER A 58 12.22 -1.74 1.08
CA SER A 58 11.15 -0.80 0.79
C SER A 58 11.49 0.08 -0.42
N ALA A 59 12.75 0.56 -0.50
CA ALA A 59 13.25 1.29 -1.67
C ALA A 59 13.31 0.39 -2.92
N ALA A 60 13.83 -0.84 -2.79
CA ALA A 60 13.90 -1.80 -3.89
C ALA A 60 12.50 -2.18 -4.42
N ALA A 61 11.51 -2.41 -3.55
CA ALA A 61 10.14 -2.70 -3.95
C ALA A 61 9.49 -1.56 -4.73
N LEU A 62 9.70 -0.31 -4.28
CA LEU A 62 9.20 0.85 -5.02
C LEU A 62 9.94 1.04 -6.35
N LEU A 63 11.25 0.82 -6.37
CA LEU A 63 12.08 0.88 -7.57
C LEU A 63 11.65 -0.16 -8.62
N ALA A 64 11.35 -1.40 -8.20
CA ALA A 64 10.79 -2.44 -9.06
C ALA A 64 9.47 -1.98 -9.71
N ARG A 65 8.55 -1.42 -8.92
CA ARG A 65 7.27 -0.88 -9.42
C ARG A 65 7.48 0.30 -10.38
N CYS A 66 8.42 1.19 -10.10
CA CYS A 66 8.79 2.31 -10.98
C CYS A 66 9.35 1.82 -12.32
N TYR A 67 10.28 0.85 -12.30
CA TYR A 67 10.81 0.24 -13.51
C TYR A 67 9.74 -0.48 -14.32
N LEU A 68 8.81 -1.19 -13.66
CA LEU A 68 7.67 -1.82 -14.31
C LEU A 68 6.79 -0.79 -15.05
N TYR A 69 6.47 0.34 -14.40
CA TYR A 69 5.71 1.42 -15.05
C TYR A 69 6.42 2.04 -16.25
N LYS A 70 7.75 2.13 -16.21
CA LYS A 70 8.57 2.61 -17.34
C LYS A 70 8.96 1.50 -18.31
N ARG A 71 8.37 0.30 -18.18
CA ARG A 71 8.59 -0.87 -19.05
C ARG A 71 10.06 -1.30 -19.12
N GLN A 72 10.83 -1.03 -18.08
CA GLN A 72 12.21 -1.47 -17.94
C GLN A 72 12.22 -2.85 -17.27
N TRP A 73 11.74 -3.86 -18.00
CA TRP A 73 11.37 -5.17 -17.46
C TRP A 73 12.52 -5.87 -16.75
N ALA A 74 13.72 -5.89 -17.35
CA ALA A 74 14.90 -6.53 -16.75
C ALA A 74 15.31 -5.86 -15.43
N MET A 75 15.21 -4.53 -15.34
CA MET A 75 15.51 -3.79 -14.11
C MET A 75 14.45 -4.05 -13.04
N ALA A 76 13.17 -4.09 -13.43
CA ALA A 76 12.07 -4.42 -12.53
C ALA A 76 12.23 -5.83 -11.95
N GLU A 77 12.54 -6.81 -12.80
CA GLU A 77 12.81 -8.20 -12.42
C GLU A 77 14.00 -8.30 -11.47
N GLY A 78 15.09 -7.58 -11.74
CA GLY A 78 16.28 -7.57 -10.89
C GLY A 78 15.99 -7.09 -9.47
N GLU A 79 15.26 -5.97 -9.33
CA GLU A 79 14.89 -5.45 -8.01
C GLU A 79 13.88 -6.34 -7.28
N ALA A 80 12.89 -6.88 -8.00
CA ALA A 80 11.91 -7.80 -7.44
C ALA A 80 12.56 -9.09 -6.93
N THR A 81 13.44 -9.68 -7.74
CA THR A 81 14.23 -10.88 -7.39
C THR A 81 15.08 -10.63 -6.15
N ALA A 82 15.70 -9.45 -6.03
CA ALA A 82 16.48 -9.09 -4.86
C ALA A 82 15.62 -9.02 -3.58
N VAL A 83 14.40 -8.47 -3.66
CA VAL A 83 13.46 -8.43 -2.53
C VAL A 83 13.00 -9.84 -2.14
N ILE A 84 12.63 -10.68 -3.12
CA ILE A 84 12.23 -12.08 -2.89
C ILE A 84 13.35 -12.87 -2.21
N ASN A 85 14.57 -12.75 -2.72
CA ASN A 85 15.74 -13.47 -2.23
C ASN A 85 16.34 -12.90 -0.93
N SER A 86 15.79 -11.80 -0.40
CA SER A 86 16.23 -11.22 0.88
C SER A 86 16.00 -12.16 2.07
N GLY A 87 15.05 -13.09 1.96
CA GLY A 87 14.66 -14.01 3.04
C GLY A 87 13.89 -13.35 4.20
N LEU A 88 13.62 -12.03 4.14
CA LEU A 88 12.95 -11.28 5.20
C LEU A 88 11.41 -11.31 5.14
N TYR A 89 10.86 -11.80 4.03
CA TYR A 89 9.43 -11.78 3.73
C TYR A 89 8.95 -13.18 3.38
N SER A 90 7.71 -13.48 3.75
CA SER A 90 7.04 -14.73 3.40
C SER A 90 5.57 -14.47 3.15
N LEU A 91 4.96 -15.21 2.21
CA LEU A 91 3.51 -15.17 2.02
C LEU A 91 2.79 -15.55 3.32
N GLU A 92 1.67 -14.88 3.57
CA GLU A 92 0.83 -15.08 4.75
C GLU A 92 -0.51 -15.72 4.37
N SER A 93 -1.20 -16.26 5.37
CA SER A 93 -2.61 -16.59 5.20
C SER A 93 -3.45 -15.31 5.07
N LEU A 94 -4.56 -15.39 4.33
CA LEU A 94 -5.33 -14.21 3.89
C LEU A 94 -5.79 -13.30 5.03
N GLU A 95 -6.03 -13.86 6.21
CA GLU A 95 -6.43 -13.14 7.43
C GLU A 95 -5.27 -12.41 8.12
N LYS A 96 -4.02 -12.75 7.78
CA LYS A 96 -2.81 -12.16 8.37
C LYS A 96 -2.16 -11.10 7.49
N VAL A 97 -2.45 -11.10 6.19
CA VAL A 97 -1.80 -10.24 5.18
C VAL A 97 -1.75 -8.75 5.59
N PHE A 98 -2.84 -8.22 6.15
CA PHE A 98 -2.98 -6.79 6.47
C PHE A 98 -2.78 -6.45 7.96
N LEU A 99 -2.40 -7.45 8.78
CA LEU A 99 -2.10 -7.22 10.19
C LEU A 99 -0.76 -6.46 10.35
N THR A 100 -0.58 -5.80 11.49
CA THR A 100 0.67 -5.07 11.82
C THR A 100 1.90 -5.98 11.89
N ALA A 101 1.69 -7.27 12.15
CA ALA A 101 2.75 -8.29 12.28
C ALA A 101 2.93 -9.15 11.02
N SER A 102 2.30 -8.79 9.90
CA SER A 102 2.36 -9.54 8.65
C SER A 102 3.81 -9.74 8.19
N LYS A 103 4.22 -10.99 7.97
CA LYS A 103 5.53 -11.32 7.38
C LYS A 103 5.55 -11.05 5.87
N GLU A 104 4.39 -10.89 5.25
CA GLU A 104 4.28 -10.55 3.84
C GLU A 104 4.54 -9.06 3.60
N ALA A 105 4.33 -8.21 4.61
CA ALA A 105 4.45 -6.77 4.47
C ALA A 105 5.91 -6.30 4.36
N ILE A 106 6.18 -5.51 3.32
CA ILE A 106 7.47 -4.84 3.09
C ILE A 106 7.43 -3.43 3.70
N PHE A 107 6.35 -2.68 3.47
CA PHE A 107 6.19 -1.37 4.08
C PHE A 107 4.73 -1.08 4.39
N GLN A 108 4.49 -0.58 5.60
CA GLN A 108 3.17 -0.23 6.10
C GLN A 108 3.20 1.18 6.69
N VAL A 109 2.05 1.85 6.67
CA VAL A 109 1.84 3.15 7.31
C VAL A 109 0.89 2.95 8.49
N PHE A 110 1.32 3.38 9.67
CA PHE A 110 0.51 3.32 10.88
C PHE A 110 -0.45 4.53 10.94
N PRO A 111 -1.61 4.39 11.60
CA PRO A 111 -2.59 5.46 11.71
C PRO A 111 -2.09 6.56 12.65
N THR A 112 -2.32 7.82 12.29
CA THR A 112 -2.01 8.99 13.13
C THR A 112 -3.20 9.44 13.98
N MET A 113 -4.40 8.93 13.70
CA MET A 113 -5.63 9.28 14.41
C MET A 113 -5.96 8.25 15.50
N ILE A 114 -6.26 8.74 16.70
CA ILE A 114 -6.65 7.91 17.85
C ILE A 114 -7.91 7.11 17.52
N GLY A 115 -7.89 5.81 17.80
CA GLY A 115 -9.02 4.90 17.59
C GLY A 115 -9.10 4.31 16.18
N TYR A 116 -8.24 4.71 15.24
CA TYR A 116 -8.23 4.18 13.88
C TYR A 116 -7.16 3.10 13.74
N SER A 117 -7.44 2.04 12.98
CA SER A 117 -6.40 1.09 12.52
C SER A 117 -5.92 1.46 11.11
N THR A 118 -6.86 1.69 10.20
CA THR A 118 -6.60 2.19 8.84
C THR A 118 -7.69 3.17 8.42
N MET A 119 -7.37 4.10 7.51
CA MET A 119 -8.38 5.03 6.98
C MET A 119 -9.33 4.29 6.03
N GLU A 120 -8.81 3.31 5.29
CA GLU A 120 -9.57 2.46 4.38
C GLU A 120 -10.66 1.67 5.11
N GLY A 121 -10.34 1.08 6.28
CA GLY A 121 -11.33 0.39 7.11
C GLY A 121 -12.46 1.33 7.56
N PHE A 122 -12.14 2.56 7.96
CA PHE A 122 -13.12 3.58 8.31
C PHE A 122 -14.00 3.99 7.12
N MET A 123 -13.39 4.26 5.96
CA MET A 123 -14.08 4.76 4.78
C MET A 123 -14.91 3.71 4.07
N ILE A 124 -14.51 2.43 4.09
CA ILE A 124 -15.12 1.38 3.27
C ILE A 124 -16.17 0.58 4.03
N ILE A 125 -15.90 0.22 5.29
CA ILE A 125 -16.83 -0.61 6.06
C ILE A 125 -18.09 0.23 6.35
N PRO A 126 -19.33 -0.26 6.16
CA PRO A 126 -20.54 0.47 6.54
C PRO A 126 -20.70 0.60 8.07
N ILE A 127 -21.41 1.63 8.53
CA ILE A 127 -21.76 1.82 9.95
C ILE A 127 -23.15 1.24 10.23
N GLY A 128 -23.34 0.57 11.38
CA GLY A 128 -24.64 0.04 11.78
C GLY A 128 -25.30 -0.80 10.68
N SER A 129 -26.52 -0.43 10.28
CA SER A 129 -27.29 -1.01 9.17
C SER A 129 -27.22 -0.22 7.85
N ALA A 130 -26.39 0.83 7.77
CA ALA A 130 -26.27 1.68 6.59
C ALA A 130 -25.79 0.94 5.33
N ARG A 131 -26.09 1.48 4.15
CA ARG A 131 -25.54 0.99 2.88
C ARG A 131 -24.01 1.12 2.86
N PRO A 132 -23.26 0.16 2.29
CA PRO A 132 -21.84 0.34 2.04
C PRO A 132 -21.57 1.63 1.23
N PRO A 133 -20.58 2.45 1.63
CA PRO A 133 -20.21 3.67 0.93
C PRO A 133 -19.56 3.37 -0.43
N PHE A 134 -18.86 2.24 -0.54
CA PHE A 134 -18.24 1.75 -1.77
C PHE A 134 -18.72 0.33 -2.05
N GLU A 135 -19.08 0.07 -3.31
CA GLU A 135 -19.58 -1.23 -3.79
C GLU A 135 -18.61 -1.77 -4.85
N LEU A 136 -18.36 -3.09 -4.83
CA LEU A 136 -17.63 -3.78 -5.88
C LEU A 136 -18.53 -3.91 -7.11
N SER A 137 -18.01 -3.60 -8.29
CA SER A 137 -18.73 -3.83 -9.54
C SER A 137 -18.96 -5.33 -9.76
N GLY A 138 -20.03 -5.68 -10.47
CA GLY A 138 -20.27 -7.06 -10.90
C GLY A 138 -19.12 -7.63 -11.73
N SER A 139 -18.48 -6.81 -12.56
CA SER A 139 -17.30 -7.20 -13.35
C SER A 139 -16.11 -7.59 -12.47
N LEU A 140 -15.83 -6.84 -11.40
CA LEU A 140 -14.75 -7.17 -10.47
C LEU A 140 -15.07 -8.42 -9.65
N LEU A 141 -16.32 -8.58 -9.22
CA LEU A 141 -16.77 -9.78 -8.49
C LEU A 141 -16.64 -11.05 -9.35
N ALA A 142 -16.89 -10.94 -10.65
CA ALA A 142 -16.82 -12.05 -11.59
C ALA A 142 -15.37 -12.52 -11.87
N LEU A 143 -14.34 -11.72 -11.54
CA LEU A 143 -12.94 -12.13 -11.67
C LEU A 143 -12.52 -13.16 -10.62
N PHE A 144 -13.26 -13.30 -9.51
CA PHE A 144 -12.97 -14.29 -8.49
C PHE A 144 -13.59 -15.63 -8.88
N ALA A 145 -12.74 -16.65 -9.04
CA ALA A 145 -13.18 -18.03 -9.24
C ALA A 145 -14.06 -18.51 -8.06
N PRO A 146 -14.96 -19.49 -8.26
CA PRO A 146 -15.84 -19.98 -7.21
C PRO A 146 -15.12 -20.45 -5.93
N ASP A 147 -13.90 -20.99 -6.06
CA ASP A 147 -13.05 -21.49 -4.99
C ASP A 147 -11.98 -20.49 -4.52
N ASP A 148 -11.99 -19.26 -5.04
CA ASP A 148 -11.05 -18.23 -4.63
C ASP A 148 -11.32 -17.76 -3.19
N LYS A 149 -10.42 -18.17 -2.28
CA LYS A 149 -10.51 -17.85 -0.85
C LYS A 149 -10.48 -16.34 -0.57
N ARG A 150 -9.94 -15.50 -1.46
CA ARG A 150 -9.95 -14.03 -1.31
C ARG A 150 -11.35 -13.46 -1.34
N LYS A 151 -12.27 -14.09 -2.08
CA LYS A 151 -13.67 -13.69 -2.11
C LYS A 151 -14.30 -13.79 -0.72
N ASN A 152 -14.02 -14.87 0.01
CA ASN A 152 -14.55 -15.07 1.36
C ASN A 152 -13.77 -14.28 2.41
N ALA A 153 -12.46 -14.11 2.24
CA ALA A 153 -11.62 -13.40 3.20
C ALA A 153 -11.79 -11.88 3.13
N TRP A 154 -11.83 -11.31 1.91
CA TRP A 154 -11.65 -9.87 1.66
C TRP A 154 -12.87 -9.17 1.09
N ILE A 155 -14.01 -9.87 0.96
CA ILE A 155 -15.27 -9.28 0.53
C ILE A 155 -16.34 -9.58 1.57
N ARG A 156 -17.20 -8.60 1.81
CA ARG A 156 -18.43 -8.76 2.59
C ARG A 156 -19.61 -8.28 1.77
N SER A 157 -20.79 -8.68 2.19
CA SER A 157 -22.04 -8.28 1.55
C SER A 157 -23.05 -7.77 2.56
N ARG A 158 -23.96 -6.92 2.10
CA ARG A 158 -25.10 -6.45 2.89
C ARG A 158 -26.35 -6.42 2.04
N ALA A 159 -27.42 -7.07 2.51
CA ALA A 159 -28.73 -7.01 1.86
C ALA A 159 -29.54 -5.84 2.43
N ILE A 160 -30.05 -4.97 1.55
CA ILE A 160 -30.90 -3.82 1.91
C ILE A 160 -32.01 -3.74 0.86
N ASN A 161 -33.27 -3.76 1.31
CA ASN A 161 -34.46 -3.66 0.44
C ASN A 161 -34.42 -4.62 -0.76
N GLY A 162 -34.03 -5.88 -0.53
CA GLY A 162 -33.95 -6.91 -1.57
C GLY A 162 -32.74 -6.84 -2.51
N ARG A 163 -31.85 -5.84 -2.35
CA ARG A 163 -30.58 -5.75 -3.11
C ARG A 163 -29.39 -6.10 -2.22
N THR A 164 -28.50 -6.95 -2.74
CA THR A 164 -27.23 -7.29 -2.09
C THR A 164 -26.10 -6.40 -2.60
N TYR A 165 -25.47 -5.66 -1.70
CA TYR A 165 -24.31 -4.81 -1.96
C TYR A 165 -23.05 -5.54 -1.49
N TYR A 166 -22.09 -5.77 -2.39
CA TYR A 166 -20.78 -6.35 -2.05
C TYR A 166 -19.75 -5.24 -1.89
N TYR A 167 -18.90 -5.31 -0.89
CA TYR A 167 -17.92 -4.27 -0.59
C TYR A 167 -16.58 -4.86 -0.13
N PRO A 168 -15.46 -4.14 -0.37
CA PRO A 168 -14.15 -4.57 0.10
C PRO A 168 -14.10 -4.67 1.62
N PHE A 169 -13.42 -5.69 2.13
CA PHE A 169 -13.28 -5.97 3.56
C PHE A 169 -11.91 -6.58 3.90
N LYS A 170 -10.87 -6.23 3.13
CA LYS A 170 -9.49 -6.66 3.40
C LYS A 170 -8.92 -6.06 4.69
N TYR A 171 -9.27 -4.81 4.98
CA TYR A 171 -9.13 -4.19 6.29
C TYR A 171 -10.46 -4.38 7.01
N THR A 172 -10.41 -4.91 8.24
CA THR A 172 -11.59 -5.44 8.93
C THR A 172 -12.04 -4.57 10.10
N LYS A 173 -11.27 -3.52 10.42
CA LYS A 173 -11.49 -2.68 11.60
C LYS A 173 -12.13 -1.34 11.24
N ARG A 174 -13.27 -1.06 11.87
CA ARG A 174 -13.78 0.32 12.03
C ARG A 174 -13.07 1.03 13.18
N PRO A 175 -13.21 2.36 13.30
CA PRO A 175 -12.69 3.07 14.46
C PRO A 175 -13.29 2.54 15.76
N ASP A 176 -12.45 2.44 16.78
CA ASP A 176 -12.77 2.00 18.13
C ASP A 176 -12.13 2.97 19.13
N PHE A 177 -12.96 3.67 19.88
CA PHE A 177 -12.56 4.70 20.85
C PHE A 177 -12.60 4.19 22.29
N SER A 178 -12.66 2.87 22.49
CA SER A 178 -12.58 2.27 23.82
C SER A 178 -11.21 2.51 24.46
N ALA A 179 -11.19 2.56 25.80
CA ALA A 179 -9.96 2.67 26.55
C ALA A 179 -9.05 1.46 26.26
N GLY A 180 -7.77 1.72 25.96
CA GLY A 180 -6.80 0.66 25.67
C GLY A 180 -6.79 0.16 24.23
N PHE A 181 -7.50 0.83 23.31
CA PHE A 181 -7.42 0.54 21.88
C PHE A 181 -5.98 0.44 21.38
N LYS A 182 -5.72 -0.60 20.56
CA LYS A 182 -4.47 -0.79 19.83
C LYS A 182 -4.80 -1.14 18.38
N ALA A 183 -4.16 -0.45 17.44
CA ALA A 183 -4.28 -0.79 16.03
C ALA A 183 -3.76 -2.21 15.77
N THR A 184 -4.59 -3.01 15.10
CA THR A 184 -4.28 -4.42 14.76
C THR A 184 -3.98 -4.62 13.27
N GLU A 185 -4.27 -3.60 12.46
CA GLU A 185 -4.01 -3.54 11.03
C GLU A 185 -3.33 -2.21 10.70
N TYR A 186 -2.45 -2.21 9.69
CA TYR A 186 -1.84 -1.00 9.12
C TYR A 186 -2.04 -0.96 7.61
N SER A 187 -2.08 0.25 7.04
CA SER A 187 -2.20 0.42 5.61
C SER A 187 -0.92 -0.09 4.93
N THR A 188 -1.02 -1.22 4.23
CA THR A 188 0.11 -1.90 3.60
C THR A 188 0.33 -1.33 2.19
N LEU A 189 1.51 -0.75 1.97
CA LEU A 189 1.88 -0.08 0.71
C LEU A 189 2.64 -1.00 -0.25
N PHE A 190 3.49 -1.88 0.31
CA PHE A 190 4.24 -2.91 -0.42
C PHE A 190 4.16 -4.21 0.37
N ARG A 191 3.95 -5.32 -0.35
CA ARG A 191 3.93 -6.68 0.21
C ARG A 191 4.47 -7.67 -0.82
N LEU A 192 4.91 -8.83 -0.34
CA LEU A 192 5.62 -9.80 -1.16
C LEU A 192 4.83 -10.28 -2.39
N ALA A 193 3.51 -10.47 -2.31
CA ALA A 193 2.73 -10.93 -3.48
C ALA A 193 2.46 -9.84 -4.55
N GLU A 194 3.08 -8.66 -4.43
CA GLU A 194 3.15 -7.63 -5.48
C GLU A 194 4.51 -7.57 -6.16
N ILE A 195 5.47 -8.35 -5.65
CA ILE A 195 6.85 -8.49 -6.13
C ILE A 195 6.93 -9.76 -6.97
#